data_AF-A0A0M0J745-F1
#
_entry.id   AF-A0A0M0J745-F1
#
_cell.length_a   1.000
_cell.length_b   1.000
_cell.length_c   1.000
_cell.angle_alpha   90.00
_cell.angle_beta   90.00
_cell.angle_gamma   90.00
#
_symmetry.space_group_name_H-M   'P 1'
#
loop_
_entity.id
_entity.type
_entity.pdbx_description
1 polymer ?
#
loop_
_entity_poly.entity_id
_entity_poly.type
_entity_poly.pdbx_seq_one_letter_code
_entity_poly.pdbx_strand_id
1 'polypeptide(L)'
;MWKTLLLVPLVNALVHDVRYTTAARPPPHRTTAVRLTALPSSSAPGSPSDSGLSRLTGGVSAKVAARMQRNMAFSTRTKQALSTLMRVALPTVIATVAGFVYFDNLSLYIRSTLDVGTIRILQEDDAQFIQNFLTVIGLLFSILAGNAYSALYQQQESIYFALFQEVSEAKSLLEQTTLVCQGRPFYPAALSAIRAYVKNDLRRLDIPPARLLSTRPADDPLEAIMYLTSVGVPSIVYETVKNLRQARGYRLGAMQRKFPFLGIGLLYLLAAVELLAFPLLGAGTASIAGVLSLQSFLFAMLCGAHMLVLRIIQELWQSSGGVFNVDEVLQQMVFGLEEELELRAQAASPSASPTRL
;
A
#
# COMPACT_ATOMS: atom_id res chain seq x y z
N MET A 1 9.77 -43.37 12.01
CA MET A 1 8.49 -42.62 12.06
C MET A 1 8.70 -41.10 12.21
N TRP A 2 9.58 -40.48 11.41
CA TRP A 2 9.86 -39.02 11.48
C TRP A 2 9.72 -38.30 10.12
N LYS A 3 9.21 -38.99 9.09
CA LYS A 3 9.29 -38.55 7.68
C LYS A 3 8.09 -37.75 7.15
N THR A 4 7.07 -37.49 7.96
CA THR A 4 5.89 -36.68 7.55
C THR A 4 5.90 -35.26 8.10
N LEU A 5 6.93 -34.84 8.84
CA LEU A 5 6.93 -33.56 9.56
C LEU A 5 7.57 -32.38 8.81
N LEU A 6 8.08 -32.56 7.58
CA LEU A 6 8.82 -31.51 6.84
C LEU A 6 8.05 -30.85 5.68
N LEU A 7 6.99 -31.49 5.18
CA LEU A 7 6.02 -30.83 4.28
C LEU A 7 5.01 -29.96 5.05
N VAL A 8 4.73 -30.32 6.30
CA VAL A 8 3.80 -29.60 7.18
C VAL A 8 4.27 -28.17 7.49
N PRO A 9 5.53 -27.85 7.84
CA PRO A 9 5.92 -26.47 8.16
C PRO A 9 5.93 -25.54 6.95
N LEU A 10 6.20 -26.03 5.74
CA LEU A 10 6.17 -25.21 4.52
C LEU A 10 4.73 -24.92 4.08
N VAL A 11 3.83 -25.91 4.23
CA VAL A 11 2.38 -25.72 4.02
C VAL A 11 1.74 -24.95 5.19
N ASN A 12 2.17 -25.13 6.45
CA ASN A 12 1.67 -24.36 7.60
C ASN A 12 2.16 -22.93 7.56
N ALA A 13 3.38 -22.64 7.09
CA ALA A 13 3.84 -21.28 6.87
C ALA A 13 2.98 -20.60 5.77
N LEU A 14 2.63 -21.32 4.70
CA LEU A 14 1.70 -20.84 3.67
C LEU A 14 0.26 -20.63 4.19
N VAL A 15 -0.25 -21.50 5.08
CA VAL A 15 -1.61 -21.44 5.61
C VAL A 15 -1.74 -20.43 6.78
N HIS A 16 -0.69 -20.23 7.57
CA HIS A 16 -0.69 -19.24 8.66
C HIS A 16 -0.61 -17.81 8.14
N ASP A 17 0.15 -17.54 7.07
CA ASP A 17 0.22 -16.20 6.45
C ASP A 17 -1.15 -15.76 5.89
N VAL A 18 -1.97 -16.72 5.45
CA VAL A 18 -3.37 -16.48 5.06
C VAL A 18 -4.26 -16.17 6.27
N ARG A 19 -4.03 -16.79 7.45
CA ARG A 19 -4.86 -16.57 8.65
C ARG A 19 -4.57 -15.27 9.41
N TYR A 20 -3.37 -14.69 9.28
CA TYR A 20 -3.09 -13.40 9.93
C TYR A 20 -3.77 -12.21 9.25
N THR A 21 -4.34 -12.39 8.06
CA THR A 21 -5.17 -11.35 7.42
C THR A 21 -6.63 -11.34 7.89
N THR A 22 -7.07 -12.30 8.71
CA THR A 22 -8.49 -12.49 9.04
C THR A 22 -8.91 -12.14 10.47
N ALA A 23 -8.02 -11.65 11.35
CA ALA A 23 -8.37 -11.36 12.74
C ALA A 23 -7.89 -9.99 13.24
N ALA A 24 -8.60 -8.92 12.85
CA ALA A 24 -8.55 -7.63 13.57
C ALA A 24 -9.95 -7.34 14.13
N ARG A 25 -10.19 -7.80 15.36
CA ARG A 25 -11.36 -7.45 16.19
C ARG A 25 -11.07 -6.08 16.85
N PRO A 26 -11.98 -5.09 16.79
CA PRO A 26 -11.73 -3.77 17.37
C PRO A 26 -11.94 -3.75 18.90
N PRO A 27 -11.15 -2.99 19.68
CA PRO A 27 -11.48 -2.67 21.07
C PRO A 27 -12.53 -1.53 21.16
N PRO A 28 -13.31 -1.47 22.25
CA PRO A 28 -14.50 -0.61 22.35
C PRO A 28 -14.17 0.85 22.67
N HIS A 29 -15.03 1.74 22.16
CA HIS A 29 -15.05 3.18 22.41
C HIS A 29 -15.19 3.51 23.91
N ARG A 30 -14.37 4.47 24.38
CA ARG A 30 -14.61 5.17 25.65
C ARG A 30 -14.76 6.66 25.37
N THR A 31 -16.01 7.11 25.46
CA THR A 31 -16.45 8.50 25.34
C THR A 31 -16.06 9.24 26.61
N THR A 32 -15.19 10.25 26.50
CA THR A 32 -15.01 11.24 27.57
C THR A 32 -15.37 12.62 27.03
N ALA A 33 -16.59 13.03 27.34
CA ALA A 33 -17.02 14.41 27.26
C ALA A 33 -16.19 15.23 28.26
N VAL A 34 -15.55 16.31 27.80
CA VAL A 34 -14.98 17.33 28.67
C VAL A 34 -15.70 18.65 28.43
N ARG A 35 -16.20 19.17 29.53
CA ARG A 35 -17.16 20.25 29.72
C ARG A 35 -16.42 21.59 29.69
N LEU A 36 -16.99 22.57 28.99
CA LEU A 36 -16.60 23.98 29.01
C LEU A 36 -16.78 24.58 30.41
N THR A 37 -15.75 25.26 30.92
CA THR A 37 -15.86 26.21 32.04
C THR A 37 -15.04 27.47 31.75
N ALA A 38 -15.62 28.60 32.15
CA ALA A 38 -15.35 29.95 31.68
C ALA A 38 -14.11 30.64 32.31
N LEU A 39 -13.71 31.71 31.62
CA LEU A 39 -12.82 32.85 31.94
C LEU A 39 -12.94 33.42 33.38
N PRO A 40 -11.93 34.18 33.89
CA PRO A 40 -11.87 35.63 33.65
C PRO A 40 -10.48 36.27 33.40
N SER A 41 -10.59 37.49 32.87
CA SER A 41 -9.69 38.55 32.42
C SER A 41 -8.66 39.14 33.40
N SER A 42 -7.58 39.70 32.85
CA SER A 42 -6.86 40.86 33.42
C SER A 42 -6.09 41.64 32.34
N SER A 43 -6.37 42.94 32.26
CA SER A 43 -5.69 44.07 31.56
C SER A 43 -4.23 44.28 32.04
N ALA A 44 -3.26 45.00 31.44
CA ALA A 44 -3.19 46.22 30.60
C ALA A 44 -1.73 46.39 30.00
N PRO A 45 -1.20 47.56 29.52
CA PRO A 45 -0.82 47.82 28.12
C PRO A 45 0.64 48.33 27.83
N GLY A 46 1.07 48.42 26.55
CA GLY A 46 2.06 49.43 26.11
C GLY A 46 3.07 49.12 24.97
N SER A 47 2.79 49.65 23.75
CA SER A 47 3.73 50.30 22.77
C SER A 47 4.79 49.46 21.97
N PRO A 48 5.41 49.97 20.87
CA PRO A 48 4.98 49.76 19.49
C PRO A 48 6.10 49.24 18.54
N SER A 49 5.76 49.10 17.25
CA SER A 49 6.66 48.94 16.08
C SER A 49 7.35 47.58 15.87
N ASP A 50 6.67 46.67 15.16
CA ASP A 50 7.28 45.44 14.63
C ASP A 50 6.69 45.03 13.27
N SER A 51 6.63 45.97 12.32
CA SER A 51 6.10 45.75 10.96
C SER A 51 7.17 45.37 9.93
N GLY A 52 8.46 45.34 10.29
CA GLY A 52 9.57 44.99 9.41
C GLY A 52 10.14 43.58 9.60
N LEU A 53 10.09 43.03 10.82
CA LEU A 53 10.73 41.74 11.15
C LEU A 53 9.91 40.51 10.75
N SER A 54 8.59 40.67 10.59
CA SER A 54 7.65 39.59 10.28
C SER A 54 7.74 39.08 8.83
N ARG A 55 8.22 39.91 7.89
CA ARG A 55 8.45 39.50 6.48
C ARG A 55 9.76 38.73 6.26
N LEU A 56 10.81 39.00 7.06
CA LEU A 56 12.09 38.29 6.96
C LEU A 56 12.08 36.95 7.70
N THR A 57 11.34 36.87 8.82
CA THR A 57 11.17 35.63 9.59
C THR A 57 10.26 34.62 8.89
N GLY A 58 9.21 35.07 8.18
CA GLY A 58 8.34 34.19 7.38
C GLY A 58 9.08 33.46 6.25
N GLY A 59 10.02 34.12 5.56
CA GLY A 59 10.81 33.51 4.49
C GLY A 59 11.86 32.51 4.96
N VAL A 60 12.43 32.71 6.15
CA VAL A 60 13.37 31.77 6.79
C VAL A 60 12.63 30.57 7.36
N SER A 61 11.48 30.79 8.01
CA SER A 61 10.61 29.72 8.52
C SER A 61 10.09 28.83 7.38
N ALA A 62 9.65 29.42 6.26
CA ALA A 62 9.21 28.68 5.09
C ALA A 62 10.34 27.87 4.43
N LYS A 63 11.57 28.40 4.36
CA LYS A 63 12.73 27.66 3.83
C LYS A 63 13.19 26.54 4.75
N VAL A 64 13.13 26.74 6.08
CA VAL A 64 13.45 25.73 7.08
C VAL A 64 12.38 24.64 7.11
N ALA A 65 11.09 25.01 7.04
CA ALA A 65 9.98 24.08 6.90
C ALA A 65 10.11 23.26 5.61
N ALA A 66 10.35 23.90 4.45
CA ALA A 66 10.55 23.21 3.18
C ALA A 66 11.76 22.26 3.19
N ARG A 67 12.87 22.64 3.86
CA ARG A 67 14.04 21.78 4.02
C ARG A 67 13.76 20.59 4.95
N MET A 68 13.01 20.81 6.02
CA MET A 68 12.60 19.78 6.96
C MET A 68 11.59 18.81 6.32
N GLN A 69 10.67 19.32 5.49
CA GLN A 69 9.71 18.56 4.68
C GLN A 69 10.43 17.67 3.66
N ARG A 70 11.45 18.20 2.98
CA ARG A 70 12.28 17.46 2.03
C ARG A 70 13.11 16.37 2.72
N ASN A 71 13.62 16.64 3.93
CA ASN A 71 14.36 15.66 4.72
C ASN A 71 13.46 14.56 5.32
N MET A 72 12.24 14.90 5.76
CA MET A 72 11.28 13.91 6.23
C MET A 72 10.80 13.01 5.10
N ALA A 73 10.43 13.59 3.94
CA ALA A 73 10.03 12.83 2.76
C ALA A 73 11.15 11.89 2.26
N PHE A 74 12.41 12.35 2.28
CA PHE A 74 13.56 11.51 1.92
C PHE A 74 13.83 10.40 2.96
N SER A 75 13.65 10.68 4.25
CA SER A 75 13.80 9.67 5.31
C SER A 75 12.68 8.62 5.27
N THR A 76 11.44 9.01 4.96
CA THR A 76 10.33 8.06 4.77
C THR A 76 10.53 7.23 3.51
N ARG A 77 10.96 7.84 2.39
CA ARG A 77 11.34 7.13 1.16
C ARG A 77 12.37 6.04 1.42
N THR A 78 13.48 6.40 2.06
CA THR A 78 14.58 5.47 2.28
C THR A 78 14.18 4.35 3.24
N LYS A 79 13.40 4.64 4.28
CA LYS A 79 12.91 3.61 5.22
C LYS A 79 11.87 2.68 4.60
N GLN A 80 10.93 3.21 3.83
CA GLN A 80 9.91 2.41 3.13
C GLN A 80 10.55 1.57 2.02
N ALA A 81 11.46 2.18 1.24
CA ALA A 81 12.24 1.48 0.23
C ALA A 81 13.12 0.39 0.80
N LEU A 82 13.78 0.64 1.92
CA LEU A 82 14.58 -0.38 2.59
C LEU A 82 13.70 -1.47 3.19
N SER A 83 12.56 -1.12 3.79
CA SER A 83 11.64 -2.09 4.39
C SER A 83 11.08 -3.06 3.34
N THR A 84 10.67 -2.56 2.18
CA THR A 84 10.09 -3.39 1.11
C THR A 84 11.17 -4.15 0.35
N LEU A 85 12.33 -3.53 0.11
CA LEU A 85 13.48 -4.21 -0.44
C LEU A 85 13.87 -5.37 0.47
N MET A 86 13.85 -5.18 1.80
CA MET A 86 14.07 -6.28 2.75
C MET A 86 12.96 -7.32 2.72
N ARG A 87 11.68 -6.93 2.60
CA ARG A 87 10.55 -7.88 2.47
C ARG A 87 10.61 -8.73 1.21
N VAL A 88 11.20 -8.22 0.13
CA VAL A 88 11.37 -8.95 -1.14
C VAL A 88 12.70 -9.72 -1.16
N ALA A 89 13.80 -9.07 -0.79
CA ALA A 89 15.15 -9.63 -0.87
C ALA A 89 15.42 -10.69 0.21
N LEU A 90 14.83 -10.57 1.41
CA LEU A 90 15.08 -11.55 2.47
C LEU A 90 14.50 -12.93 2.11
N PRO A 91 13.22 -13.07 1.68
CA PRO A 91 12.70 -14.35 1.25
C PRO A 91 13.42 -14.93 0.03
N THR A 92 13.91 -14.11 -0.89
CA THR A 92 14.62 -14.59 -2.09
C THR A 92 15.97 -15.15 -1.72
N VAL A 93 16.75 -14.45 -0.89
CA VAL A 93 18.05 -14.95 -0.40
C VAL A 93 17.87 -16.24 0.40
N ILE A 94 16.85 -16.29 1.28
CA ILE A 94 16.53 -17.51 2.04
C ILE A 94 16.20 -18.65 1.08
N ALA A 95 15.38 -18.40 0.05
CA ALA A 95 15.01 -19.43 -0.92
C ALA A 95 16.21 -19.89 -1.77
N THR A 96 17.11 -19.00 -2.16
CA THR A 96 18.34 -19.34 -2.88
C THR A 96 19.24 -20.23 -2.02
N VAL A 97 19.50 -19.83 -0.77
CA VAL A 97 20.35 -20.60 0.17
C VAL A 97 19.70 -21.94 0.50
N ALA A 98 18.39 -21.96 0.77
CA ALA A 98 17.65 -23.19 1.01
C ALA A 98 17.70 -24.11 -0.21
N GLY A 99 17.51 -23.58 -1.42
CA GLY A 99 17.62 -24.33 -2.67
C GLY A 99 18.98 -25.00 -2.79
N PHE A 100 20.07 -24.27 -2.55
CA PHE A 100 21.43 -24.80 -2.60
C PHE A 100 21.67 -25.93 -1.59
N VAL A 101 21.27 -25.73 -0.33
CA VAL A 101 21.54 -26.68 0.77
C VAL A 101 20.67 -27.93 0.68
N TYR A 102 19.42 -27.81 0.24
CA TYR A 102 18.48 -28.93 0.23
C TYR A 102 18.48 -29.72 -1.08
N PHE A 103 18.98 -29.17 -2.20
CA PHE A 103 18.89 -29.82 -3.51
C PHE A 103 19.47 -31.24 -3.54
N ASP A 104 20.70 -31.41 -3.04
CA ASP A 104 21.37 -32.72 -3.05
C ASP A 104 20.61 -33.75 -2.21
N ASN A 105 20.18 -33.34 -1.02
CA ASN A 105 19.41 -34.19 -0.11
C ASN A 105 18.06 -34.60 -0.73
N LEU A 106 17.40 -33.67 -1.41
CA LEU A 106 16.09 -33.90 -2.03
C LEU A 106 16.21 -34.82 -3.25
N SER A 107 17.24 -34.62 -4.08
CA SER A 107 17.52 -35.46 -5.25
C SER A 107 17.89 -36.89 -4.85
N LEU A 108 18.74 -37.07 -3.83
CA LEU A 108 19.08 -38.39 -3.30
C LEU A 108 17.89 -39.07 -2.63
N TYR A 109 17.05 -38.31 -1.92
CA TYR A 109 15.82 -38.83 -1.33
C TYR A 109 14.87 -39.36 -2.41
N ILE A 110 14.59 -38.56 -3.46
CA ILE A 110 13.76 -38.99 -4.59
C ILE A 110 14.36 -40.25 -5.23
N ARG A 111 15.67 -40.26 -5.50
CA ARG A 111 16.35 -41.44 -6.06
C ARG A 111 16.15 -42.69 -5.21
N SER A 112 16.22 -42.57 -3.89
CA SER A 112 16.02 -43.71 -2.97
C SER A 112 14.59 -44.25 -2.94
N THR A 113 13.61 -43.44 -3.39
CA THR A 113 12.20 -43.83 -3.44
C THR A 113 11.74 -44.37 -4.79
N LEU A 114 12.52 -44.13 -5.84
CA LEU A 114 12.20 -44.57 -7.19
C LEU A 114 12.76 -45.96 -7.48
N ASP A 115 12.05 -46.73 -8.30
CA ASP A 115 12.51 -48.02 -8.78
C ASP A 115 13.65 -47.86 -9.80
N VAL A 116 14.48 -48.89 -9.93
CA VAL A 116 15.62 -48.93 -10.85
C VAL A 116 15.18 -48.72 -12.30
N GLY A 117 14.00 -49.22 -12.67
CA GLY A 117 13.41 -48.99 -14.00
C GLY A 117 13.09 -47.52 -14.26
N THR A 118 12.51 -46.82 -13.28
CA THR A 118 12.19 -45.39 -13.39
C THR A 118 13.45 -44.53 -13.42
N ILE A 119 14.49 -44.90 -12.67
CA ILE A 119 15.78 -44.20 -12.69
C ILE A 119 16.45 -44.33 -14.06
N ARG A 120 16.36 -45.49 -14.73
CA ARG A 120 16.91 -45.66 -16.09
C ARG A 120 16.20 -44.77 -17.10
N ILE A 121 14.87 -44.69 -17.04
CA ILE A 121 14.09 -43.78 -17.91
C ILE A 121 14.49 -42.31 -17.67
N LEU A 122 14.72 -41.93 -16.41
CA LEU A 122 15.22 -40.60 -16.05
C LEU A 122 16.65 -40.33 -16.53
N GLN A 123 17.48 -41.36 -16.66
CA GLN A 123 18.88 -41.28 -17.10
C GLN A 123 18.99 -41.20 -18.62
N GLU A 124 18.17 -41.97 -19.33
CA GLU A 124 18.17 -42.05 -20.78
C GLU A 124 17.40 -40.87 -21.40
N ASP A 125 16.44 -40.28 -20.67
CA ASP A 125 15.55 -39.18 -21.14
C ASP A 125 15.06 -39.40 -22.59
N ASP A 126 14.84 -40.66 -22.97
CA ASP A 126 14.66 -41.09 -24.37
C ASP A 126 13.48 -40.43 -25.09
N ALA A 127 12.52 -39.89 -24.33
CA ALA A 127 11.33 -39.22 -24.85
C ALA A 127 11.37 -37.69 -24.73
N GLN A 128 12.45 -37.12 -24.16
CA GLN A 128 12.56 -35.67 -23.87
C GLN A 128 11.38 -35.14 -23.04
N PHE A 129 10.68 -36.03 -22.34
CA PHE A 129 9.35 -35.79 -21.76
C PHE A 129 9.45 -34.77 -20.63
N ILE A 130 10.47 -34.88 -19.79
CA ILE A 130 10.65 -34.00 -18.64
C ILE A 130 11.06 -32.61 -19.10
N GLN A 131 11.94 -32.50 -20.10
CA GLN A 131 12.30 -31.22 -20.70
C GLN A 131 11.07 -30.54 -21.33
N ASN A 132 10.24 -31.28 -22.07
CA ASN A 132 9.01 -30.75 -22.66
C ASN A 132 8.01 -30.31 -21.58
N PHE A 133 7.84 -31.10 -20.52
CA PHE A 133 6.99 -30.77 -19.38
C PHE A 133 7.45 -29.48 -18.66
N LEU A 134 8.74 -29.38 -18.35
CA LEU A 134 9.35 -28.18 -17.75
C LEU A 134 9.18 -26.96 -18.65
N THR A 135 9.35 -27.13 -19.96
CA THR A 135 9.17 -26.05 -20.94
C THR A 135 7.74 -25.54 -20.94
N VAL A 136 6.75 -26.45 -20.98
CA VAL A 136 5.33 -26.07 -20.97
C VAL A 136 4.95 -25.36 -19.66
N ILE A 137 5.38 -25.88 -18.51
CA ILE A 137 5.08 -25.27 -17.21
C ILE A 137 5.77 -23.91 -17.05
N GLY A 138 7.05 -23.81 -17.39
CA GLY A 138 7.80 -22.55 -17.33
C GLY A 138 7.19 -21.48 -18.24
N LEU A 139 6.72 -21.88 -19.44
CA LEU A 139 5.99 -20.97 -20.33
C LEU A 139 4.66 -20.52 -19.72
N LEU A 140 3.87 -21.45 -19.18
CA LEU A 140 2.61 -21.09 -18.53
C LEU A 140 2.84 -20.18 -17.32
N PHE A 141 3.90 -20.43 -16.53
CA PHE A 141 4.27 -19.61 -15.38
C PHE A 141 4.64 -18.21 -15.85
N SER A 142 5.52 -18.09 -16.84
CA SER A 142 5.96 -16.81 -17.38
C SER A 142 4.81 -16.00 -17.98
N ILE A 143 3.90 -16.64 -18.72
CA ILE A 143 2.72 -15.97 -19.30
C ILE A 143 1.79 -15.47 -18.20
N LEU A 144 1.48 -16.33 -17.22
CA LEU A 144 0.59 -15.97 -16.12
C LEU A 144 1.21 -14.87 -15.24
N ALA A 145 2.50 -14.97 -14.92
CA ALA A 145 3.25 -13.97 -14.17
C ALA A 145 3.29 -12.63 -14.90
N GLY A 146 3.54 -12.63 -16.21
CA GLY A 146 3.54 -11.42 -17.04
C GLY A 146 2.16 -10.74 -17.07
N ASN A 147 1.09 -11.51 -17.28
CA ASN A 147 -0.27 -11.00 -17.28
C ASN A 147 -0.68 -10.47 -15.90
N ALA A 148 -0.33 -11.18 -14.82
CA ALA A 148 -0.57 -10.75 -13.45
C ALA A 148 0.15 -9.44 -13.14
N TYR A 149 1.45 -9.36 -13.49
CA TYR A 149 2.24 -8.14 -13.33
C TYR A 149 1.62 -6.95 -14.08
N SER A 150 1.28 -7.12 -15.37
CA SER A 150 0.70 -6.06 -16.19
C SER A 150 -0.64 -5.57 -15.62
N ALA A 151 -1.53 -6.48 -15.24
CA ALA A 151 -2.83 -6.13 -14.69
C ALA A 151 -2.72 -5.40 -13.33
N LEU A 152 -1.84 -5.87 -12.44
CA LEU A 152 -1.61 -5.25 -11.13
C LEU A 152 -0.96 -3.87 -11.28
N TYR A 153 -0.01 -3.73 -12.21
CA TYR A 153 0.64 -2.45 -12.49
C TYR A 153 -0.37 -1.41 -13.02
N GLN A 154 -1.19 -1.77 -14.00
CA GLN A 154 -2.26 -0.90 -14.51
C GLN A 154 -3.26 -0.53 -13.42
N GLN A 155 -3.56 -1.46 -12.50
CA GLN A 155 -4.41 -1.16 -11.35
C GLN A 155 -3.77 -0.09 -10.46
N GLN A 156 -2.49 -0.23 -10.12
CA GLN A 156 -1.77 0.76 -9.30
C GLN A 156 -1.74 2.14 -9.97
N GLU A 157 -1.51 2.20 -11.27
CA GLU A 157 -1.59 3.43 -12.06
C GLU A 157 -2.99 4.07 -11.99
N SER A 158 -4.06 3.28 -12.12
CA SER A 158 -5.43 3.79 -12.00
C SER A 158 -5.75 4.35 -10.61
N ILE A 159 -5.20 3.74 -9.55
CA ILE A 159 -5.33 4.23 -8.17
C ILE A 159 -4.60 5.57 -8.04
N TYR A 160 -3.39 5.68 -8.60
CA TYR A 160 -2.61 6.91 -8.58
C TYR A 160 -3.36 8.08 -9.23
N PHE A 161 -3.92 7.89 -10.43
CA PHE A 161 -4.68 8.95 -11.12
C PHE A 161 -5.96 9.32 -10.37
N ALA A 162 -6.71 8.35 -9.87
CA ALA A 162 -7.95 8.61 -9.14
C ALA A 162 -7.68 9.40 -7.85
N LEU A 163 -6.59 9.07 -7.15
CA LEU A 163 -6.19 9.74 -5.92
C LEU A 163 -5.71 11.17 -6.16
N PHE A 164 -4.96 11.39 -7.24
CA PHE A 164 -4.56 12.75 -7.65
C PHE A 164 -5.79 13.62 -7.97
N GLN A 165 -6.78 13.05 -8.66
CA GLN A 165 -8.03 13.75 -8.97
C GLN A 165 -8.81 14.10 -7.70
N GLU A 166 -8.94 13.17 -6.75
CA GLU A 166 -9.65 13.41 -5.48
C GLU A 166 -8.97 14.48 -4.62
N VAL A 167 -7.64 14.46 -4.50
CA VAL A 167 -6.88 15.52 -3.81
C VAL A 167 -7.10 16.88 -4.48
N SER A 168 -7.07 16.92 -5.82
CA SER A 168 -7.24 18.16 -6.58
C SER A 168 -8.63 18.77 -6.37
N GLU A 169 -9.67 17.93 -6.37
CA GLU A 169 -11.04 18.36 -6.06
C GLU A 169 -11.19 18.77 -4.58
N ALA A 170 -10.53 18.09 -3.65
CA ALA A 170 -10.54 18.47 -2.24
C ALA A 170 -9.90 19.85 -2.01
N LYS A 171 -8.82 20.16 -2.75
CA LYS A 171 -8.20 21.49 -2.73
C LYS A 171 -9.11 22.55 -3.34
N SER A 172 -9.72 22.25 -4.49
CA SER A 172 -10.72 23.13 -5.12
C SER A 172 -11.88 23.44 -4.17
N LEU A 173 -12.38 22.44 -3.45
CA LEU A 173 -13.41 22.62 -2.43
C LEU A 173 -12.95 23.56 -1.30
N LEU A 174 -11.72 23.42 -0.82
CA LEU A 174 -11.16 24.30 0.21
C LEU A 174 -11.07 25.76 -0.29
N GLU A 175 -10.54 25.98 -1.49
CA GLU A 175 -10.48 27.28 -2.18
C GLU A 175 -11.86 27.92 -2.32
N GLN A 176 -12.83 27.21 -2.91
CA GLN A 176 -14.17 27.74 -3.14
C GLN A 176 -14.93 27.99 -1.84
N THR A 177 -14.82 27.09 -0.86
CA THR A 177 -15.44 27.29 0.46
C THR A 177 -14.89 28.55 1.12
N THR A 178 -13.60 28.83 0.98
CA THR A 178 -12.98 30.03 1.54
C THR A 178 -13.46 31.28 0.82
N LEU A 179 -13.41 31.31 -0.51
CA LEU A 179 -13.84 32.47 -1.30
C LEU A 179 -15.29 32.87 -1.03
N VAL A 180 -16.18 31.88 -0.86
CA VAL A 180 -17.62 32.14 -0.75
C VAL A 180 -18.06 32.30 0.71
N CYS A 181 -17.42 31.61 1.65
CA CYS A 181 -17.90 31.52 3.02
C CYS A 181 -17.08 32.31 4.04
N GLN A 182 -15.89 32.86 3.71
CA GLN A 182 -14.99 33.49 4.69
C GLN A 182 -15.63 34.56 5.59
N GLY A 183 -16.65 35.27 5.12
CA GLY A 183 -17.40 36.26 5.91
C GLY A 183 -18.62 35.73 6.66
N ARG A 184 -18.89 34.41 6.64
CA ARG A 184 -20.14 33.81 7.13
C ARG A 184 -19.92 33.01 8.42
N PRO A 185 -20.93 32.95 9.32
CA PRO A 185 -20.79 32.32 10.64
C PRO A 185 -20.56 30.81 10.58
N PHE A 186 -20.94 30.14 9.49
CA PHE A 186 -20.77 28.69 9.32
C PHE A 186 -19.43 28.27 8.70
N TYR A 187 -18.57 29.22 8.32
CA TYR A 187 -17.26 28.92 7.72
C TYR A 187 -16.34 28.05 8.60
N PRO A 188 -16.22 28.29 9.92
CA PRO A 188 -15.44 27.41 10.79
C PRO A 188 -15.98 25.97 10.82
N ALA A 189 -17.31 25.81 10.76
CA ALA A 189 -17.95 24.50 10.72
C ALA A 189 -17.65 23.78 9.39
N ALA A 190 -17.71 24.49 8.25
CA ALA A 190 -17.36 23.94 6.95
C ALA A 190 -15.88 23.49 6.88
N LEU A 191 -14.95 24.31 7.39
CA LEU A 191 -13.54 23.93 7.49
C LEU A 191 -13.32 22.69 8.37
N SER A 192 -14.07 22.57 9.48
CA SER A 192 -13.99 21.39 10.35
C SER A 192 -14.46 20.11 9.66
N ALA A 193 -15.49 20.20 8.80
CA ALA A 193 -15.99 19.08 8.03
C ALA A 193 -15.01 18.67 6.92
N ILE A 194 -14.38 19.62 6.23
CA ILE A 194 -13.30 19.33 5.26
C ILE A 194 -12.13 18.64 5.97
N ARG A 195 -11.74 19.12 7.17
CA ARG A 195 -10.69 18.46 7.98
C ARG A 195 -11.07 17.03 8.34
N ALA A 196 -12.33 16.79 8.70
CA ALA A 196 -12.82 15.46 9.01
C ALA A 196 -12.75 14.54 7.79
N TYR A 197 -13.10 15.02 6.60
CA TYR A 197 -12.96 14.27 5.35
C TYR A 197 -11.50 13.90 5.06
N VAL A 198 -10.58 14.87 5.12
CA VAL A 198 -9.16 14.65 4.82
C VAL A 198 -8.56 13.61 5.78
N LYS A 199 -8.84 13.74 7.08
CA LYS A 199 -8.27 12.87 8.11
C LYS A 199 -8.91 11.48 8.18
N ASN A 200 -10.24 11.42 8.08
CA ASN A 200 -10.99 10.19 8.34
C ASN A 200 -11.33 9.39 7.07
N ASP A 201 -11.13 9.95 5.88
CA ASP A 201 -11.45 9.29 4.62
C ASP A 201 -10.26 9.30 3.66
N LEU A 202 -9.84 10.48 3.20
CA LEU A 202 -8.82 10.63 2.17
C LEU A 202 -7.49 9.97 2.57
N ARG A 203 -7.08 10.15 3.82
CA ARG A 203 -5.85 9.58 4.38
C ARG A 203 -5.93 8.09 4.71
N ARG A 204 -7.13 7.52 4.87
CA ARG A 204 -7.31 6.14 5.41
C ARG A 204 -7.34 5.10 4.29
N LEU A 205 -6.21 4.90 3.62
CA LEU A 205 -6.03 3.82 2.64
C LEU A 205 -6.01 2.42 3.28
N ASP A 206 -5.79 2.34 4.59
CA ASP A 206 -5.72 1.09 5.36
C ASP A 206 -7.08 0.37 5.47
N ILE A 207 -8.19 1.08 5.25
CA ILE A 207 -9.53 0.52 5.39
C ILE A 207 -9.99 -0.04 4.06
N PRO A 208 -10.62 -1.23 4.02
CA PRO A 208 -11.19 -1.75 2.79
C PRO A 208 -12.24 -0.78 2.21
N PRO A 209 -12.21 -0.52 0.89
CA PRO A 209 -13.06 0.50 0.25
C PRO A 209 -14.55 0.23 0.42
N ALA A 210 -14.95 -1.04 0.53
CA ALA A 210 -16.34 -1.44 0.80
C ALA A 210 -16.87 -0.86 2.12
N ARG A 211 -16.03 -0.72 3.15
CA ARG A 211 -16.45 -0.12 4.43
C ARG A 211 -16.65 1.38 4.31
N LEU A 212 -15.76 2.07 3.59
CA LEU A 212 -15.89 3.51 3.33
C LEU A 212 -17.13 3.82 2.48
N LEU A 213 -17.45 3.00 1.48
CA LEU A 213 -18.68 3.11 0.71
C LEU A 213 -19.95 2.81 1.52
N SER A 214 -19.86 1.96 2.55
CA SER A 214 -21.01 1.61 3.40
C SER A 214 -21.34 2.64 4.48
N THR A 215 -20.59 3.74 4.56
CA THR A 215 -20.79 4.78 5.57
C THR A 215 -22.16 5.42 5.40
N ARG A 216 -22.89 5.65 6.50
CA ARG A 216 -24.21 6.26 6.43
C ARG A 216 -24.09 7.71 5.95
N PRO A 217 -25.05 8.24 5.18
CA PRO A 217 -25.03 9.63 4.73
C PRO A 217 -24.91 10.65 5.87
N ALA A 218 -25.49 10.35 7.04
CA ALA A 218 -25.41 11.21 8.22
C ALA A 218 -23.98 11.32 8.82
N ASP A 219 -23.16 10.29 8.60
CA ASP A 219 -21.78 10.23 9.09
C ASP A 219 -20.76 10.70 8.03
N ASP A 220 -21.23 11.08 6.82
CA ASP A 220 -20.37 11.52 5.73
C ASP A 220 -20.04 13.02 5.87
N PRO A 221 -18.76 13.40 6.06
CA PRO A 221 -18.36 14.80 6.16
C PRO A 221 -18.68 15.61 4.89
N LEU A 222 -18.75 14.97 3.71
CA LEU A 222 -19.14 15.63 2.47
C LEU A 222 -20.64 15.98 2.43
N GLU A 223 -21.48 15.25 3.15
CA GLU A 223 -22.89 15.60 3.32
C GLU A 223 -23.08 16.74 4.31
N ALA A 224 -22.28 16.78 5.37
CA ALA A 224 -22.26 17.90 6.31
C ALA A 224 -21.91 19.22 5.60
N ILE A 225 -20.90 19.22 4.72
CA ILE A 225 -20.52 20.40 3.93
C ILE A 225 -21.67 20.81 3.02
N MET A 226 -22.24 19.85 2.28
CA MET A 226 -23.36 20.11 1.38
C MET A 226 -24.55 20.73 2.12
N TYR A 227 -24.90 20.22 3.30
CA TYR A 227 -25.99 20.76 4.11
C TYR A 227 -25.70 22.20 4.56
N LEU A 228 -24.48 22.48 5.05
CA LEU A 228 -24.05 23.82 5.46
C LEU A 228 -24.07 24.84 4.31
N THR A 229 -23.80 24.38 3.09
CA THR A 229 -23.72 25.23 1.89
C THR A 229 -24.96 25.14 1.00
N SER A 230 -26.03 24.46 1.44
CA SER A 230 -27.22 24.21 0.63
C SER A 230 -28.12 25.43 0.45
N VAL A 231 -28.10 26.37 1.40
CA VAL A 231 -28.99 27.54 1.41
C VAL A 231 -28.19 28.83 1.33
N GLY A 232 -28.53 29.68 0.35
CA GLY A 232 -28.00 31.04 0.24
C GLY A 232 -26.52 31.16 -0.16
N VAL A 233 -25.92 30.09 -0.68
CA VAL A 233 -24.54 30.01 -1.19
C VAL A 233 -24.59 29.68 -2.69
N PRO A 234 -23.76 30.29 -3.55
CA PRO A 234 -23.69 29.97 -4.97
C PRO A 234 -23.40 28.48 -5.22
N SER A 235 -24.00 27.94 -6.30
CA SER A 235 -24.00 26.51 -6.65
C SER A 235 -22.61 25.90 -6.87
N ILE A 236 -21.56 26.72 -7.00
CA ILE A 236 -20.20 26.25 -7.29
C ILE A 236 -19.65 25.33 -6.19
N VAL A 237 -19.95 25.61 -4.92
CA VAL A 237 -19.52 24.76 -3.80
C VAL A 237 -20.25 23.41 -3.81
N TYR A 238 -21.51 23.42 -4.21
CA TYR A 238 -22.27 22.19 -4.41
C TYR A 238 -21.69 21.34 -5.54
N GLU A 239 -21.34 21.97 -6.67
CA GLU A 239 -20.71 21.30 -7.80
C GLU A 239 -19.36 20.68 -7.43
N THR A 240 -18.52 21.37 -6.65
CA THR A 240 -17.25 20.78 -6.19
C THR A 240 -17.43 19.66 -5.18
N VAL A 241 -18.40 19.75 -4.26
CA VAL A 241 -18.72 18.61 -3.37
C VAL A 241 -19.19 17.41 -4.20
N LYS A 242 -20.01 17.63 -5.23
CA LYS A 242 -20.45 16.57 -6.14
C LYS A 242 -19.27 15.95 -6.91
N ASN A 243 -18.39 16.77 -7.47
CA ASN A 243 -17.21 16.30 -8.19
C ASN A 243 -16.27 15.52 -7.26
N LEU A 244 -16.08 15.99 -6.03
CA LEU A 244 -15.28 15.31 -5.02
C LEU A 244 -15.87 13.94 -4.65
N ARG A 245 -17.20 13.81 -4.54
CA ARG A 245 -17.85 12.49 -4.34
C ARG A 245 -17.62 11.57 -5.53
N GLN A 246 -17.68 12.09 -6.75
CA GLN A 246 -17.40 11.31 -7.94
C GLN A 246 -15.93 10.84 -7.96
N ALA A 247 -14.99 11.72 -7.65
CA ALA A 247 -13.56 11.40 -7.54
C ALA A 247 -13.29 10.35 -6.45
N ARG A 248 -13.91 10.50 -5.27
CA ARG A 248 -13.89 9.49 -4.20
C ARG A 248 -14.44 8.14 -4.69
N GLY A 249 -15.55 8.15 -5.43
CA GLY A 249 -16.11 6.95 -6.05
C GLY A 249 -15.15 6.26 -7.01
N TYR A 250 -14.43 7.03 -7.84
CA TYR A 250 -13.39 6.50 -8.72
C TYR A 250 -12.20 5.92 -7.95
N ARG A 251 -11.70 6.60 -6.90
CA ARG A 251 -10.63 6.06 -6.04
C ARG A 251 -11.07 4.73 -5.43
N LEU A 252 -12.23 4.71 -4.78
CA LEU A 252 -12.73 3.52 -4.09
C LEU A 252 -12.99 2.38 -5.07
N GLY A 253 -13.45 2.66 -6.30
CA GLY A 253 -13.60 1.69 -7.37
C GLY A 253 -12.26 1.17 -7.93
N ALA A 254 -11.23 2.02 -8.04
CA ALA A 254 -9.89 1.62 -8.44
C ALA A 254 -9.20 0.75 -7.37
N MET A 255 -9.44 1.04 -6.09
CA MET A 255 -8.93 0.28 -4.94
C MET A 255 -9.63 -1.07 -4.73
N GLN A 256 -10.76 -1.34 -5.37
CA GLN A 256 -11.38 -2.66 -5.30
C GLN A 256 -10.47 -3.70 -5.97
N ARG A 257 -10.26 -4.84 -5.31
CA ARG A 257 -9.40 -5.91 -5.83
C ARG A 257 -10.02 -6.50 -7.10
N LYS A 258 -9.42 -6.20 -8.25
CA LYS A 258 -9.86 -6.73 -9.57
C LYS A 258 -9.18 -8.05 -9.91
N PHE A 259 -7.97 -8.28 -9.39
CA PHE A 259 -7.25 -9.53 -9.67
C PHE A 259 -7.75 -10.68 -8.78
N PRO A 260 -8.17 -11.82 -9.36
CA PRO A 260 -8.71 -12.94 -8.61
C PRO A 260 -7.62 -13.60 -7.77
N PHE A 261 -7.95 -13.92 -6.51
CA PHE A 261 -7.08 -14.70 -5.61
C PHE A 261 -6.62 -16.02 -6.23
N LEU A 262 -7.46 -16.62 -7.08
CA LEU A 262 -7.18 -17.87 -7.77
C LEU A 262 -5.97 -17.75 -8.73
N GLY A 263 -5.77 -16.58 -9.36
CA GLY A 263 -4.61 -16.34 -10.22
C GLY A 263 -3.29 -16.36 -9.45
N ILE A 264 -3.28 -15.81 -8.23
CA ILE A 264 -2.11 -15.85 -7.35
C ILE A 264 -1.85 -17.28 -6.87
N GLY A 265 -2.90 -17.98 -6.43
CA GLY A 265 -2.80 -19.38 -6.03
C GLY A 265 -2.25 -20.28 -7.14
N LEU A 266 -2.70 -20.06 -8.38
CA LEU A 266 -2.21 -20.78 -9.56
C LEU A 266 -0.73 -20.48 -9.85
N LEU A 267 -0.27 -19.24 -9.66
CA LEU A 267 1.14 -18.86 -9.83
C LEU A 267 2.05 -19.60 -8.85
N TYR A 268 1.63 -19.68 -7.58
CA TYR A 268 2.35 -20.44 -6.55
C TYR A 268 2.36 -21.94 -6.84
N LEU A 269 1.23 -22.48 -7.33
CA LEU A 269 1.14 -23.89 -7.73
C LEU A 269 2.11 -24.19 -8.87
N LEU A 270 2.11 -23.38 -9.94
CA LEU A 270 3.00 -23.58 -11.08
C LEU A 270 4.47 -23.50 -10.68
N ALA A 271 4.85 -22.48 -9.91
CA ALA A 271 6.21 -22.36 -9.40
C ALA A 271 6.63 -23.58 -8.54
N ALA A 272 5.71 -24.10 -7.71
CA ALA A 272 6.00 -25.28 -6.91
C ALA A 272 6.19 -26.54 -7.77
N VAL A 273 5.34 -26.74 -8.80
CA VAL A 273 5.47 -27.88 -9.72
C VAL A 273 6.76 -27.79 -10.52
N GLU A 274 7.11 -26.59 -11.02
CA GLU A 274 8.36 -26.36 -11.74
C GLU A 274 9.57 -26.68 -10.86
N LEU A 275 9.62 -26.12 -9.64
CA LEU A 275 10.73 -26.36 -8.72
C LEU A 275 10.84 -27.81 -8.27
N LEU A 276 9.74 -28.57 -8.18
CA LEU A 276 9.80 -30.00 -7.83
C LEU A 276 10.32 -30.89 -8.96
N ALA A 277 10.18 -30.47 -10.22
CA ALA A 277 10.64 -31.22 -11.36
C ALA A 277 12.18 -31.21 -11.53
N PHE A 278 12.88 -30.19 -11.01
CA PHE A 278 14.35 -30.11 -11.08
C PHE A 278 15.07 -31.16 -10.22
N PRO A 279 14.72 -31.37 -8.93
CA PRO A 279 15.28 -32.46 -8.13
C PRO A 279 14.96 -33.85 -8.67
N LEU A 280 13.84 -34.01 -9.40
CA LEU A 280 13.51 -35.25 -10.10
C LEU A 280 14.54 -35.54 -11.21
N LEU A 281 14.95 -34.53 -11.98
CA LEU A 281 16.06 -34.66 -12.94
C LEU A 281 17.39 -34.96 -12.23
N GLY A 282 17.67 -34.26 -11.12
CA GLY A 282 18.86 -34.48 -10.31
C GLY A 282 18.99 -35.93 -9.80
N ALA A 283 17.86 -36.59 -9.50
CA ALA A 283 17.84 -38.00 -9.10
C ALA A 283 18.36 -38.94 -10.21
N GLY A 284 18.09 -38.65 -11.48
CA GLY A 284 18.59 -39.42 -12.62
C GLY A 284 20.10 -39.25 -12.82
N THR A 285 20.59 -38.01 -12.71
CA THR A 285 22.01 -37.68 -12.95
C THR A 285 22.92 -37.87 -11.73
N ALA A 286 22.38 -38.27 -10.58
CA ALA A 286 23.13 -38.42 -9.33
C ALA A 286 24.26 -39.48 -9.36
N SER A 287 24.34 -40.33 -10.38
CA SER A 287 25.47 -41.24 -10.58
C SER A 287 26.69 -40.58 -11.23
N ILE A 288 26.54 -39.38 -11.79
CA ILE A 288 27.61 -38.67 -12.50
C ILE A 288 28.29 -37.71 -11.52
N ALA A 289 29.60 -37.89 -11.30
CA ALA A 289 30.37 -37.05 -10.39
C ALA A 289 30.39 -35.58 -10.84
N GLY A 290 30.24 -34.65 -9.89
CA GLY A 290 30.31 -33.21 -10.14
C GLY A 290 29.05 -32.56 -10.71
N VAL A 291 28.17 -33.33 -11.37
CA VAL A 291 26.93 -32.80 -11.98
C VAL A 291 25.94 -32.29 -10.92
N LEU A 292 25.83 -32.99 -9.79
CA LEU A 292 24.92 -32.59 -8.71
C LEU A 292 25.27 -31.23 -8.11
N SER A 293 26.56 -30.94 -7.93
CA SER A 293 27.03 -29.64 -7.41
C SER A 293 26.78 -28.49 -8.38
N LEU A 294 26.83 -28.74 -9.69
CA LEU A 294 26.49 -27.73 -10.68
C LEU A 294 24.96 -27.51 -10.72
N GLN A 295 24.19 -28.60 -10.68
CA GLN A 295 22.73 -28.54 -10.66
C GLN A 295 22.19 -27.85 -9.39
N SER A 296 22.81 -28.07 -8.23
CA SER A 296 22.40 -27.41 -6.98
C SER A 296 22.58 -25.90 -7.04
N PHE A 297 23.66 -25.41 -7.68
CA PHE A 297 23.87 -23.99 -7.91
C PHE A 297 22.83 -23.40 -8.87
N LEU A 298 22.55 -24.07 -9.99
CA LEU A 298 21.54 -23.62 -10.95
C LEU A 298 20.13 -23.62 -10.33
N PHE A 299 19.80 -24.65 -9.57
CA PHE A 299 18.53 -24.76 -8.85
C PHE A 299 18.38 -23.67 -7.79
N ALA A 300 19.44 -23.34 -7.06
CA ALA A 300 19.44 -22.25 -6.09
C ALA A 300 19.09 -20.90 -6.75
N MET A 301 19.71 -20.61 -7.89
CA MET A 301 19.41 -19.40 -8.67
C MET A 301 17.96 -19.39 -9.17
N LEU A 302 17.46 -20.53 -9.63
CA LEU A 302 16.07 -20.67 -10.09
C LEU A 302 15.06 -20.46 -8.96
N CYS A 303 15.30 -21.02 -7.77
CA CYS A 303 14.48 -20.81 -6.57
C CYS A 303 14.43 -19.33 -6.19
N GLY A 304 15.59 -18.66 -6.20
CA GLY A 304 15.69 -17.23 -5.96
C GLY A 304 14.89 -16.40 -6.96
N ALA A 305 15.00 -16.73 -8.25
CA ALA A 305 14.28 -16.04 -9.33
C ALA A 305 12.76 -16.20 -9.20
N HIS A 306 12.26 -17.41 -8.97
CA HIS A 306 10.84 -17.66 -8.78
C HIS A 306 10.27 -16.93 -7.56
N MET A 307 10.99 -16.98 -6.43
CA MET A 307 10.58 -16.26 -5.23
C MET A 307 10.62 -14.75 -5.43
N LEU A 308 11.55 -14.23 -6.24
CA LEU A 308 11.61 -12.79 -6.53
C LEU A 308 10.35 -12.37 -7.29
N VAL A 309 10.01 -13.10 -8.35
CA VAL A 309 8.81 -12.83 -9.16
C VAL A 309 7.54 -12.91 -8.31
N LEU A 310 7.38 -13.98 -7.53
CA LEU A 310 6.22 -14.17 -6.65
C LEU A 310 6.09 -13.05 -5.62
N ARG A 311 7.21 -12.63 -5.00
CA ARG A 311 7.20 -11.55 -4.01
C ARG A 311 6.92 -10.19 -4.63
N ILE A 312 7.44 -9.90 -5.82
CA ILE A 312 7.11 -8.67 -6.55
C ILE A 312 5.61 -8.62 -6.86
N ILE A 313 5.04 -9.71 -7.38
CA ILE A 313 3.60 -9.80 -7.67
C ILE A 313 2.78 -9.63 -6.39
N GLN A 314 3.21 -10.23 -5.28
CA GLN A 314 2.52 -10.11 -3.99
C GLN A 314 2.58 -8.68 -3.42
N GLU A 315 3.70 -7.98 -3.55
CA GLU A 315 3.84 -6.57 -3.17
C GLU A 315 2.93 -5.67 -4.02
N LEU A 316 2.88 -5.90 -5.34
CA LEU A 316 1.98 -5.14 -6.24
C LEU A 316 0.50 -5.41 -5.96
N TRP A 317 0.17 -6.59 -5.46
CA TRP A 317 -1.19 -6.96 -5.11
C TRP A 317 -1.69 -6.32 -3.81
N GLN A 318 -0.80 -5.89 -2.92
CA GLN A 318 -1.17 -5.12 -1.74
C GLN A 318 -1.39 -3.66 -2.13
N SER A 319 -2.62 -3.16 -1.96
CA SER A 319 -3.01 -1.78 -2.32
C SER A 319 -2.45 -0.69 -1.40
N SER A 320 -1.86 -1.05 -0.26
CA SER A 320 -1.31 -0.13 0.76
C SER A 320 -0.13 -0.77 1.49
N GLY A 321 0.88 0.03 1.89
CA GLY A 321 1.97 -0.40 2.78
C GLY A 321 3.21 -1.03 2.11
N GLY A 322 3.39 -0.79 0.82
CA GLY A 322 4.43 -1.38 -0.05
C GLY A 322 5.17 -0.30 -0.86
N VAL A 323 6.29 -0.63 -1.50
CA VAL A 323 7.16 0.39 -2.15
C VAL A 323 6.56 1.00 -3.39
N PHE A 324 5.69 0.22 -4.04
CA PHE A 324 5.00 0.61 -5.25
C PHE A 324 3.67 1.29 -4.95
N ASN A 325 3.35 1.54 -3.67
CA ASN A 325 2.06 2.08 -3.26
C ASN A 325 2.04 3.62 -3.25
N VAL A 326 0.83 4.13 -3.46
CA VAL A 326 0.53 5.56 -3.63
C VAL A 326 0.61 6.33 -2.29
N ASP A 327 0.78 5.62 -1.17
CA ASP A 327 0.73 6.15 0.20
C ASP A 327 1.64 7.36 0.43
N GLU A 328 2.88 7.32 -0.07
CA GLU A 328 3.83 8.42 0.13
C GLU A 328 3.38 9.69 -0.61
N VAL A 329 2.97 9.52 -1.86
CA VAL A 329 2.51 10.63 -2.71
C VAL A 329 1.22 11.20 -2.13
N LEU A 330 0.29 10.34 -1.69
CA LEU A 330 -0.89 10.76 -0.95
C LEU A 330 -0.52 11.54 0.31
N GLN A 331 0.41 11.05 1.11
CA GLN A 331 0.79 11.70 2.37
C GLN A 331 1.38 13.08 2.12
N GLN A 332 2.21 13.23 1.09
CA GLN A 332 2.75 14.53 0.70
C GLN A 332 1.64 15.49 0.22
N MET A 333 0.71 15.00 -0.60
CA MET A 333 -0.42 15.78 -1.11
C MET A 333 -1.39 16.20 0.00
N VAL A 334 -1.74 15.28 0.91
CA VAL A 334 -2.61 15.52 2.05
C VAL A 334 -1.96 16.47 3.06
N PHE A 335 -0.66 16.35 3.30
CA PHE A 335 0.05 17.26 4.20
C PHE A 335 -0.06 18.71 3.74
N GLY A 336 0.13 18.97 2.44
CA GLY A 336 -0.06 20.32 1.88
C GLY A 336 -1.49 20.85 2.06
N LEU A 337 -2.49 19.97 1.91
CA LEU A 337 -3.89 20.31 2.13
C LEU A 337 -4.20 20.56 3.63
N GLU A 338 -3.62 19.77 4.54
CA GLU A 338 -3.76 19.93 5.99
C GLU A 338 -3.15 21.26 6.46
N GLU A 339 -1.96 21.61 5.98
CA GLU A 339 -1.29 22.89 6.27
C GLU A 339 -2.14 24.08 5.81
N GLU A 340 -2.65 24.04 4.58
CA GLU A 340 -3.52 25.08 4.04
C GLU A 340 -4.82 25.23 4.84
N LEU A 341 -5.39 24.11 5.29
CA LEU A 341 -6.60 24.10 6.10
C LEU A 341 -6.35 24.66 7.51
N GLU A 342 -5.21 24.35 8.12
CA GLU A 342 -4.82 24.90 9.42
C GLU A 342 -4.62 26.41 9.38
N LEU A 343 -3.90 26.92 8.38
CA LEU A 343 -3.72 28.36 8.19
C LEU A 343 -5.06 29.10 8.07
N ARG A 344 -5.98 28.54 7.27
CA ARG A 344 -7.33 29.12 7.07
C ARG A 344 -8.20 29.02 8.32
N ALA A 345 -8.09 27.94 9.08
CA ALA A 345 -8.81 27.78 10.34
C ALA A 345 -8.33 28.76 11.43
N GLN A 346 -7.02 29.03 11.49
CA GLN A 346 -6.45 30.04 12.39
C GLN A 346 -6.95 31.44 12.02
N ALA A 347 -6.96 31.78 10.72
CA ALA A 347 -7.49 33.06 10.24
C ALA A 347 -9.00 33.24 10.49
N ALA A 348 -9.76 32.13 10.54
CA ALA A 348 -11.20 32.14 10.83
C ALA A 348 -11.53 32.21 12.33
N SER A 349 -10.53 32.03 13.21
CA SER A 349 -10.75 32.02 14.65
C SER A 349 -10.98 33.44 15.20
N PRO A 350 -11.94 33.63 16.12
CA PRO A 350 -12.41 34.96 16.56
C PRO A 350 -11.38 35.81 17.32
N SER A 351 -10.17 35.32 17.58
CA SER A 351 -9.06 36.11 18.12
C SER A 351 -8.38 37.03 17.09
N ALA A 352 -8.72 36.91 15.81
CA ALA A 352 -8.27 37.80 14.73
C ALA A 352 -9.35 38.85 14.40
N SER A 353 -9.88 39.55 15.40
CA SER A 353 -10.60 40.80 15.13
C SER A 353 -9.57 41.88 14.78
N PRO A 354 -9.53 42.45 13.56
CA PRO A 354 -8.92 43.75 13.41
C PRO A 354 -9.78 44.71 14.21
N THR A 355 -9.19 45.32 15.22
CA THR A 355 -9.72 46.51 15.87
C THR A 355 -10.06 47.50 14.77
N ARG A 356 -11.34 47.60 14.40
CA ARG A 356 -11.83 48.70 13.57
C ARG A 356 -11.79 49.93 14.47
N LEU A 357 -10.76 50.75 14.29
CA LEU A 357 -10.79 52.17 14.59
C LEU A 357 -10.85 52.92 13.26
#